data_AF-A0A0F9KQI5-F1
#
_entry.id   AF-A0A0F9KQI5-F1
#
_cell.length_a   1.000
_cell.length_b   1.000
_cell.length_c   1.000
_cell.angle_alpha   90.00
_cell.angle_beta   90.00
_cell.angle_gamma   90.00
#
_symmetry.space_group_name_H-M   'P 1'
#
loop_
_entity.id
_entity.type
_entity.pdbx_description
1 polymer ?
#
loop_
_entity_poly.entity_id
_entity_poly.type
_entity_poly.pdbx_seq_one_letter_code
_entity_poly.pdbx_strand_id
1 'polypeptide(L)'
;MGIIAKRQIIIRFTGAIIFLLGVIFTIIIDLFLLENIFSNITLLLIVVILFLFSFSIKLDLAFTRRHILLNSIVVSSICLLLLIFGSIFIQSHILVIFLLISVSNIIAIISWHFSLSLYKKKKIIFAGGFLIYVLISLLLRIGLSPIYSRLFVGILPLFLMIIGVMCILVSERLMMKKGILKYI
;
A
#
# COMPACT_ATOMS: atom_id res chain seq x y z
N MET A 1 -21.22 -25.79 8.27
CA MET A 1 -20.94 -24.49 7.61
C MET A 1 -19.89 -23.63 8.33
N GLY A 2 -19.92 -23.52 9.67
CA GLY A 2 -19.00 -22.63 10.42
C GLY A 2 -17.49 -22.90 10.26
N ILE A 3 -17.05 -24.17 10.19
CA ILE A 3 -15.62 -24.52 10.08
C ILE A 3 -15.02 -24.07 8.73
N ILE A 4 -15.78 -24.25 7.64
CA ILE A 4 -15.36 -23.86 6.29
C ILE A 4 -15.30 -22.34 6.15
N ALA A 5 -16.26 -21.62 6.76
CA ALA A 5 -16.26 -20.16 6.81
C ALA A 5 -15.04 -19.63 7.59
N LYS A 6 -14.75 -20.21 8.77
CA LYS A 6 -13.56 -19.86 9.58
C LYS A 6 -12.27 -20.02 8.78
N ARG A 7 -12.09 -21.14 8.07
CA ARG A 7 -10.89 -21.38 7.26
C ARG A 7 -10.70 -20.32 6.17
N GLN A 8 -11.77 -19.93 5.47
CA GLN A 8 -11.69 -18.94 4.39
C GLN A 8 -11.41 -17.52 4.94
N ILE A 9 -11.99 -17.17 6.08
CA ILE A 9 -11.70 -15.90 6.78
C ILE A 9 -10.24 -15.85 7.21
N ILE A 10 -9.69 -16.94 7.76
CA ILE A 10 -8.28 -17.03 8.15
C ILE A 10 -7.38 -16.81 6.93
N ILE A 11 -7.66 -17.49 5.80
CA ILE A 11 -6.88 -17.31 4.56
C ILE A 11 -6.94 -15.86 4.05
N ARG A 12 -8.11 -15.21 4.15
CA ARG A 12 -8.28 -13.80 3.78
C ARG A 12 -7.43 -12.89 4.66
N PHE A 13 -7.40 -13.16 5.96
CA PHE A 13 -6.62 -12.39 6.92
C PHE A 13 -5.11 -12.60 6.77
N THR A 14 -4.67 -13.85 6.58
CA THR A 14 -3.25 -14.14 6.32
C THR A 14 -2.79 -13.50 5.01
N GLY A 15 -3.63 -13.49 3.97
CA GLY A 15 -3.34 -12.77 2.73
C GLY A 15 -3.14 -11.26 2.96
N ALA A 16 -3.93 -10.64 3.83
CA ALA A 16 -3.76 -9.22 4.19
C ALA A 16 -2.48 -8.94 5.00
N ILE A 17 -2.04 -9.88 5.84
CA ILE A 17 -0.75 -9.80 6.55
C ILE A 17 0.42 -9.96 5.59
N ILE A 18 0.37 -10.95 4.69
CA ILE A 18 1.41 -11.15 3.66
C ILE A 18 1.51 -9.90 2.78
N PHE A 19 0.37 -9.31 2.40
CA PHE A 19 0.34 -8.06 1.66
C PHE A 19 1.00 -6.91 2.44
N LEU A 20 0.71 -6.77 3.74
CA LEU A 20 1.35 -5.76 4.59
C LEU A 20 2.87 -5.92 4.64
N LEU A 21 3.34 -7.15 4.85
CA LEU A 21 4.77 -7.45 4.89
C LEU A 21 5.44 -7.08 3.56
N GLY A 22 4.79 -7.39 2.44
CA GLY A 22 5.27 -6.97 1.12
C GLY A 22 5.37 -5.44 0.98
N VAL A 23 4.37 -4.68 1.47
CA VAL A 23 4.42 -3.21 1.49
C VAL A 23 5.59 -2.71 2.34
N ILE A 24 5.80 -3.26 3.54
CA ILE A 24 6.90 -2.88 4.43
C ILE A 24 8.26 -3.16 3.77
N PHE A 25 8.45 -4.34 3.19
CA PHE A 25 9.69 -4.67 2.47
C PHE A 25 9.94 -3.73 1.29
N THR A 26 8.89 -3.37 0.55
CA THR A 26 9.00 -2.43 -0.57
C THR A 26 9.50 -1.07 -0.07
N ILE A 27 8.91 -0.54 0.99
CA ILE A 27 9.33 0.74 1.60
C ILE A 27 10.79 0.68 2.02
N ILE A 28 11.22 -0.40 2.67
CA ILE A 28 12.61 -0.58 3.08
C ILE A 28 13.54 -0.52 1.86
N ILE A 29 13.21 -1.22 0.78
CA ILE A 29 14.02 -1.20 -0.44
C ILE A 29 14.02 0.17 -1.11
N ASP A 30 12.88 0.87 -1.10
CA ASP A 30 12.76 2.20 -1.67
C ASP A 30 13.59 3.25 -0.92
N LEU A 31 13.74 3.10 0.41
CA LEU A 31 14.67 3.92 1.19
C LEU A 31 16.14 3.70 0.77
N PHE A 32 16.51 2.47 0.38
CA PHE A 32 17.86 2.21 -0.13
C PHE A 32 18.06 2.73 -1.55
N LEU A 33 17.02 2.84 -2.36
CA LEU A 33 17.10 3.36 -3.73
C LEU A 33 17.31 4.87 -3.80
N LEU A 34 16.79 5.61 -2.82
CA LEU A 34 16.70 7.06 -2.95
C LEU A 34 18.00 7.80 -2.70
N GLU A 35 19.07 7.12 -2.25
CA GLU A 35 20.47 7.54 -1.95
C GLU A 35 20.66 8.82 -1.11
N ASN A 36 19.87 9.86 -1.33
CA ASN A 36 19.82 11.10 -0.59
C ASN A 36 19.07 10.94 0.76
N ILE A 37 19.76 11.35 1.83
CA ILE A 37 19.28 11.28 3.21
C ILE A 37 17.99 12.09 3.39
N PHE A 38 17.89 13.27 2.78
CA PHE A 38 16.71 14.14 2.93
C PHE A 38 15.46 13.52 2.28
N SER A 39 15.58 12.94 1.09
CA SER A 39 14.47 12.23 0.45
C SER A 39 14.03 11.01 1.25
N ASN A 40 14.96 10.31 1.89
CA ASN A 40 14.65 9.17 2.75
C ASN A 40 13.87 9.59 4.01
N ILE A 41 14.30 10.67 4.67
CA ILE A 41 13.60 11.21 5.85
C ILE A 41 12.19 11.65 5.48
N THR A 42 12.03 12.40 4.38
CA THR A 42 10.72 12.86 3.92
C THR A 42 9.79 11.70 3.53
N LEU A 43 10.29 10.71 2.79
CA LEU A 43 9.53 9.51 2.45
C LEU A 43 9.07 8.76 3.72
N LEU A 44 9.97 8.57 4.68
CA LEU A 44 9.67 7.88 5.93
C LEU A 44 8.59 8.60 6.74
N LEU A 45 8.65 9.93 6.84
CA LEU A 45 7.61 10.72 7.49
C LEU A 45 6.25 10.56 6.82
N ILE A 46 6.19 10.64 5.49
CA ILE A 46 4.96 10.45 4.72
C ILE A 46 4.36 9.06 5.00
N VAL A 47 5.19 8.02 4.91
CA VAL A 47 4.78 6.63 5.13
C VAL A 47 4.26 6.42 6.56
N VAL A 48 4.96 6.94 7.58
CA VAL A 48 4.56 6.81 8.98
C VAL A 48 3.21 7.49 9.24
N ILE A 49 3.04 8.72 8.76
CA ILE A 49 1.79 9.47 8.91
C ILE A 49 0.62 8.69 8.27
N LEU A 50 0.82 8.15 7.07
CA LEU A 50 -0.21 7.37 6.38
C LEU A 50 -0.53 6.05 7.07
N PHE A 51 0.48 5.36 7.62
CA PHE A 51 0.24 4.16 8.41
C PHE A 51 -0.57 4.46 9.66
N LEU A 52 -0.17 5.48 10.44
CA LEU A 52 -0.90 5.89 11.64
C LEU A 52 -2.36 6.21 11.30
N PHE A 53 -2.59 7.00 10.25
CA PHE A 53 -3.94 7.34 9.81
C PHE A 53 -4.75 6.10 9.38
N SER A 54 -4.15 5.20 8.57
CA SER A 54 -4.79 3.97 8.11
C SER A 54 -5.17 3.04 9.26
N PHE A 55 -4.29 2.90 10.26
CA PHE A 55 -4.57 2.14 11.48
C PHE A 55 -5.65 2.78 12.34
N SER A 56 -5.62 4.11 12.54
CA SER A 56 -6.63 4.83 13.30
C SER A 56 -8.04 4.66 12.71
N ILE A 57 -8.17 4.62 11.38
CA ILE A 57 -9.44 4.34 10.72
C ILE A 57 -9.85 2.86 10.89
N LYS A 58 -8.90 1.92 10.73
CA LYS A 58 -9.19 0.47 10.87
C LYS A 58 -9.62 0.07 12.29
N LEU A 59 -9.08 0.73 13.32
CA LEU A 59 -9.42 0.49 14.73
C LEU A 59 -10.74 1.17 15.15
N ASP A 60 -11.42 1.84 14.23
CA ASP A 60 -12.67 2.59 14.47
C ASP A 60 -12.60 3.51 15.70
N LEU A 61 -11.46 4.21 15.88
CA LEU A 61 -11.31 5.16 16.98
C LEU A 61 -12.42 6.22 16.88
N ALA A 62 -13.19 6.38 17.95
CA ALA A 62 -14.41 7.19 17.96
C ALA A 62 -14.20 8.63 17.46
N PHE A 63 -13.04 9.22 17.75
CA PHE A 63 -12.64 10.54 17.28
C PHE A 63 -12.42 10.58 15.76
N THR A 64 -11.66 9.61 15.23
CA THR A 64 -11.34 9.50 13.79
C THR A 64 -12.59 9.28 12.95
N ARG A 65 -13.56 8.52 13.46
CA ARG A 65 -14.82 8.25 12.77
C ARG A 65 -15.69 9.50 12.62
N ARG A 66 -15.83 10.29 13.69
CA ARG A 66 -16.66 11.51 13.68
C ARG A 66 -16.12 12.57 12.72
N HIS A 67 -14.80 12.69 12.61
CA HIS A 67 -14.15 13.72 11.80
C HIS A 67 -13.35 13.15 10.61
N ILE A 68 -13.81 12.06 10.01
CA ILE A 68 -13.03 11.32 9.01
C ILE A 68 -12.65 12.16 7.78
N LEU A 69 -13.57 13.01 7.31
CA LEU A 69 -13.31 13.91 6.18
C LEU A 69 -12.26 14.96 6.55
N LEU A 70 -12.43 15.64 7.69
CA LEU A 70 -11.48 16.65 8.15
C LEU A 70 -10.10 16.04 8.40
N ASN A 71 -10.02 14.88 9.06
CA ASN A 71 -8.75 14.19 9.28
C ASN A 71 -8.10 13.76 7.96
N SER A 72 -8.89 13.32 6.96
CA SER A 72 -8.34 12.99 5.64
C SER A 72 -7.78 14.21 4.91
N ILE A 73 -8.44 15.37 5.01
CA ILE A 73 -7.95 16.63 4.43
C ILE A 73 -6.66 17.04 5.10
N VAL A 74 -6.63 17.04 6.44
CA VAL A 74 -5.43 17.38 7.22
C VAL A 74 -4.25 16.47 6.85
N VAL A 75 -4.44 15.15 6.87
CA VAL A 75 -3.37 14.20 6.49
C VAL A 75 -2.91 14.42 5.05
N SER A 76 -3.84 14.62 4.10
CA SER A 76 -3.49 14.87 2.70
C SER A 76 -2.69 16.17 2.51
N SER A 77 -3.05 17.24 3.22
CA SER A 77 -2.34 18.52 3.18
C SER A 77 -0.93 18.41 3.75
N ILE A 78 -0.75 17.67 4.86
CA ILE A 78 0.57 17.42 5.46
C ILE A 78 1.44 16.60 4.50
N CYS A 79 0.89 15.53 3.90
CA CYS A 79 1.63 14.73 2.92
C CYS A 79 2.04 15.55 1.69
N LEU A 80 1.16 16.41 1.18
CA LEU A 80 1.45 17.27 0.05
C LEU A 80 2.55 18.30 0.37
N LEU A 81 2.48 18.91 1.55
CA LEU A 81 3.51 19.82 2.04
C LEU A 81 4.86 19.10 2.17
N LEU A 82 4.90 17.90 2.75
CA LEU A 82 6.11 17.08 2.85
C LEU A 82 6.68 16.70 1.49
N LEU A 83 5.83 16.40 0.50
CA LEU A 83 6.28 16.14 -0.88
C LEU A 83 6.94 17.37 -1.51
N ILE A 84 6.35 18.55 -1.33
CA ILE A 84 6.93 19.81 -1.80
C ILE A 84 8.28 20.04 -1.11
N PHE A 85 8.35 19.92 0.21
CA PHE A 85 9.61 20.06 0.95
C PHE A 85 10.66 19.07 0.48
N GLY A 86 10.31 17.79 0.32
CA GLY A 86 11.22 16.77 -0.21
C GLY A 86 11.74 17.12 -1.60
N SER A 87 10.87 17.64 -2.48
CA SER A 87 11.23 17.97 -3.86
C SER A 87 12.24 19.13 -4.00
N ILE A 88 12.25 20.09 -3.07
CA ILE A 88 13.16 21.26 -3.13
C ILE A 88 14.63 20.85 -2.94
N PHE A 89 14.90 19.81 -2.15
CA PHE A 89 16.25 19.39 -1.78
C PHE A 89 16.83 18.30 -2.70
N ILE A 90 16.13 17.93 -3.77
CA ILE A 90 16.50 16.82 -4.65
C ILE A 90 16.94 17.36 -6.02
N GLN A 91 18.02 16.79 -6.57
CA GLN A 91 18.47 17.10 -7.92
C GLN A 91 17.41 16.67 -8.95
N SER A 92 17.26 17.45 -10.03
CA SER A 92 16.18 17.31 -11.01
C SER A 92 16.00 15.90 -11.59
N HIS A 93 17.09 15.13 -11.75
CA HIS A 93 17.05 13.77 -12.29
C HIS A 93 16.54 12.72 -11.28
N ILE A 94 16.73 12.94 -9.97
CA ILE A 94 16.24 12.04 -8.90
C ILE A 94 14.82 12.42 -8.49
N LEU A 95 14.39 13.65 -8.75
CA LEU A 95 13.08 14.18 -8.37
C LEU A 95 11.92 13.34 -8.93
N VAL A 96 12.01 12.93 -10.19
CA VAL A 96 10.98 12.09 -10.83
C VAL A 96 10.90 10.71 -10.16
N ILE A 97 12.05 10.12 -9.83
CA ILE A 97 12.13 8.83 -9.13
C ILE A 97 11.52 8.94 -7.74
N PHE A 98 11.85 10.01 -6.99
CA PHE A 98 11.29 10.28 -5.67
C PHE A 98 9.77 10.43 -5.68
N LEU A 99 9.23 11.19 -6.64
CA LEU A 99 7.78 11.37 -6.77
C LEU A 99 7.08 10.05 -7.11
N LEU A 100 7.62 9.27 -8.06
CA LEU A 100 7.06 7.98 -8.42
C LEU A 100 7.10 6.99 -7.25
N ILE A 101 8.21 6.90 -6.51
CA ILE A 101 8.35 6.06 -5.31
C ILE A 101 7.36 6.48 -4.23
N SER A 102 7.21 7.79 -3.99
CA SER A 102 6.29 8.31 -3.00
C SER A 102 4.85 7.96 -3.37
N VAL A 103 4.46 8.21 -4.62
CA VAL A 103 3.12 7.89 -5.13
C VAL A 103 2.86 6.38 -5.08
N SER A 104 3.81 5.53 -5.48
CA SER A 104 3.63 4.08 -5.40
C SER A 104 3.42 3.60 -3.96
N ASN A 105 4.20 4.11 -3.01
CA ASN A 105 4.05 3.74 -1.60
C ASN A 105 2.72 4.22 -1.01
N ILE A 106 2.26 5.42 -1.37
CA ILE A 106 0.93 5.93 -0.98
C ILE A 106 -0.16 4.99 -1.51
N ILE A 107 -0.12 4.61 -2.79
CA ILE A 107 -1.11 3.72 -3.41
C ILE A 107 -1.08 2.33 -2.76
N ALA A 108 0.10 1.81 -2.43
CA ALA A 108 0.26 0.52 -1.76
C ALA A 108 -0.42 0.52 -0.38
N ILE A 109 -0.21 1.57 0.42
CA ILE A 109 -0.82 1.73 1.76
C ILE A 109 -2.35 1.86 1.65
N ILE A 110 -2.85 2.65 0.70
CA ILE A 110 -4.30 2.80 0.46
C ILE A 110 -4.92 1.45 0.04
N SER A 111 -4.25 0.71 -0.85
CA SER A 111 -4.69 -0.62 -1.25
C SER A 111 -4.72 -1.56 -0.03
N TRP A 112 -3.69 -1.54 0.81
CA TRP A 112 -3.66 -2.36 2.02
C TRP A 112 -4.77 -1.99 3.01
N HIS A 113 -5.11 -0.70 3.10
CA HIS A 113 -6.22 -0.24 3.92
C HIS A 113 -7.55 -0.93 3.51
N PHE A 114 -7.84 -1.02 2.21
CA PHE A 114 -9.08 -1.59 1.70
C PHE A 114 -9.09 -3.11 1.46
N SER A 115 -7.97 -3.79 1.69
CA SER A 115 -7.79 -5.24 1.46
C SER A 115 -8.93 -6.12 2.00
N LEU A 116 -9.37 -5.86 3.23
CA LEU A 116 -10.41 -6.63 3.94
C LEU A 116 -11.82 -6.01 3.87
N SER A 117 -12.00 -4.93 3.10
CA SER A 117 -13.29 -4.25 3.03
C SER A 117 -14.39 -5.14 2.45
N LEU A 118 -15.60 -5.04 2.99
CA LEU A 118 -16.81 -5.72 2.49
C LEU A 118 -17.64 -4.84 1.54
N TYR A 119 -17.23 -3.59 1.32
CA TYR A 119 -17.95 -2.68 0.46
C TYR A 119 -17.48 -2.81 -0.98
N LYS A 120 -18.41 -3.02 -1.93
CA LYS A 120 -18.05 -3.26 -3.35
C LYS A 120 -17.19 -2.13 -3.93
N LYS A 121 -17.52 -0.87 -3.64
CA LYS A 121 -16.76 0.31 -4.09
C LYS A 121 -15.32 0.29 -3.57
N LYS A 122 -15.13 0.01 -2.27
CA LYS A 122 -13.80 -0.07 -1.64
C LYS A 122 -12.97 -1.23 -2.19
N LYS A 123 -13.63 -2.32 -2.59
CA LYS A 123 -12.96 -3.46 -3.22
C LYS A 123 -12.44 -3.14 -4.62
N ILE A 124 -13.18 -2.34 -5.39
CA ILE A 124 -12.72 -1.84 -6.70
C ILE A 124 -11.49 -0.95 -6.52
N ILE A 125 -11.50 -0.06 -5.51
CA ILE A 125 -10.34 0.78 -5.18
C ILE A 125 -9.13 -0.07 -4.79
N PHE A 126 -9.33 -1.14 -4.01
CA PHE A 126 -8.25 -2.09 -3.68
C PHE A 126 -7.64 -2.75 -4.91
N ALA A 127 -8.46 -3.33 -5.79
CA ALA A 127 -7.96 -4.06 -6.95
C ALA A 127 -7.33 -3.12 -8.00
N GLY A 128 -7.97 -1.98 -8.28
CA GLY A 128 -7.45 -0.97 -9.20
C GLY A 128 -6.18 -0.31 -8.66
N GLY A 129 -6.17 0.06 -7.39
CA GLY A 129 -4.99 0.63 -6.72
C GLY A 129 -3.81 -0.33 -6.73
N PHE A 130 -4.04 -1.61 -6.44
CA PHE A 130 -2.99 -2.62 -6.51
C PHE A 130 -2.43 -2.77 -7.93
N LEU A 131 -3.28 -2.76 -8.96
CA LEU A 131 -2.84 -2.86 -10.35
C LEU A 131 -1.98 -1.64 -10.75
N ILE A 132 -2.42 -0.44 -10.40
CA ILE A 132 -1.66 0.81 -10.64
C ILE A 132 -0.30 0.74 -9.92
N TYR A 133 -0.29 0.29 -8.66
CA TYR A 133 0.93 0.10 -7.90
C TYR A 133 1.91 -0.85 -8.60
N VAL A 134 1.43 -2.02 -9.06
CA VAL A 134 2.26 -3.01 -9.75
C VAL A 134 2.85 -2.41 -11.02
N LEU A 135 2.07 -1.67 -11.81
CA LEU A 135 2.57 -1.02 -13.03
C LEU A 135 3.66 0.01 -12.73
N ILE A 136 3.43 0.93 -11.79
CA ILE A 136 4.41 1.96 -11.41
C ILE A 136 5.68 1.31 -10.85
N SER A 137 5.51 0.32 -9.97
CA SER A 137 6.65 -0.38 -9.35
C SER A 137 7.45 -1.17 -10.38
N LEU A 138 6.82 -1.87 -11.32
CA LEU A 138 7.53 -2.54 -12.42
C LEU A 138 8.31 -1.55 -13.28
N LEU A 139 7.70 -0.43 -13.66
CA LEU A 139 8.38 0.62 -14.43
C LEU A 139 9.61 1.15 -13.69
N LEU A 140 9.48 1.42 -12.38
CA LEU A 140 10.60 1.87 -11.54
C LEU A 140 11.70 0.82 -11.43
N ARG A 141 11.37 -0.44 -11.13
CA ARG A 141 12.36 -1.50 -10.93
C ARG A 141 13.08 -1.88 -12.23
N ILE A 142 12.38 -1.89 -13.37
CA ILE A 142 12.99 -2.13 -14.69
C ILE A 142 13.83 -0.92 -15.11
N GLY A 143 13.33 0.31 -14.93
CA GLY A 143 14.07 1.53 -15.27
C GLY A 143 15.36 1.70 -14.47
N LEU A 144 15.38 1.26 -13.21
CA LEU A 144 16.55 1.35 -12.31
C LEU A 144 17.43 0.09 -12.31
N SER A 145 17.01 -0.97 -13.01
CA SER A 145 17.74 -2.23 -13.19
C SER A 145 19.21 -2.09 -13.64
N PRO A 146 19.57 -1.23 -14.62
CA PRO A 146 20.95 -1.20 -15.10
C PRO A 146 21.91 -0.58 -14.09
N ILE A 147 21.39 0.18 -13.12
CA ILE A 147 22.18 0.90 -12.10
C ILE A 147 22.40 0.01 -10.88
N TYR A 148 21.38 -0.74 -10.48
CA TYR A 148 21.45 -1.63 -9.32
C TYR A 148 21.28 -3.07 -9.80
N SER A 149 22.37 -3.84 -9.81
CA SER A 149 22.43 -5.29 -10.09
C SER A 149 21.58 -6.18 -9.16
N ARG A 150 20.64 -5.57 -8.41
CA ARG A 150 19.79 -6.13 -7.36
C ARG A 150 18.31 -6.21 -7.79
N LEU A 151 18.06 -6.38 -9.08
CA LEU A 151 16.71 -6.55 -9.67
C LEU A 151 15.86 -7.56 -8.87
N PHE A 152 16.47 -8.68 -8.48
CA PHE A 152 15.84 -9.73 -7.67
C PHE A 152 15.34 -9.23 -6.31
N VAL A 153 16.13 -8.38 -5.64
CA VAL A 153 15.77 -7.80 -4.34
C VAL A 153 14.59 -6.85 -4.48
N GLY A 154 14.53 -6.08 -5.58
CA GLY A 154 13.43 -5.14 -5.85
C GLY A 154 12.12 -5.79 -6.29
N ILE A 155 12.16 -6.99 -6.90
CA ILE A 155 10.97 -7.72 -7.38
C ILE A 155 10.39 -8.65 -6.29
N LEU A 156 11.19 -9.15 -5.36
CA LEU A 156 10.72 -10.03 -4.30
C LEU A 156 9.50 -9.48 -3.51
N PRO A 157 9.46 -8.19 -3.10
CA PRO A 157 8.30 -7.62 -2.43
C PRO A 157 7.04 -7.59 -3.32
N LEU A 158 7.21 -7.36 -4.63
CA LEU A 158 6.10 -7.40 -5.58
C LEU A 158 5.48 -8.80 -5.62
N PHE A 159 6.30 -9.87 -5.66
CA PHE A 159 5.79 -11.24 -5.60
C PHE A 159 5.04 -11.53 -4.29
N LEU A 160 5.59 -11.13 -3.15
CA LEU A 160 4.93 -11.25 -1.85
C LEU A 160 3.55 -10.55 -1.85
N MET A 161 3.50 -9.34 -2.39
CA MET A 161 2.25 -8.58 -2.50
C MET A 161 1.23 -9.25 -3.43
N ILE A 162 1.66 -9.75 -4.60
CA ILE A 162 0.80 -10.49 -5.53
C ILE A 162 0.21 -11.74 -4.86
N ILE A 163 1.04 -12.52 -4.16
CA ILE A 163 0.58 -13.70 -3.42
C ILE A 163 -0.47 -13.30 -2.38
N GLY A 164 -0.21 -12.26 -1.59
CA GLY A 164 -1.13 -11.75 -0.59
C GLY A 164 -2.48 -11.34 -1.18
N VAL A 165 -2.46 -10.57 -2.28
CA VAL A 165 -3.68 -10.14 -2.99
C VAL A 165 -4.44 -11.32 -3.58
N MET A 166 -3.75 -12.29 -4.19
CA MET A 166 -4.39 -13.49 -4.73
C MET A 166 -5.07 -14.32 -3.63
N CYS A 167 -4.43 -14.51 -2.46
CA CYS A 167 -5.06 -15.17 -1.32
C CYS A 167 -6.34 -14.47 -0.87
N ILE A 168 -6.36 -13.14 -0.83
CA ILE A 168 -7.54 -12.35 -0.49
C ILE A 168 -8.64 -12.57 -1.55
N LEU A 169 -8.33 -12.41 -2.83
CA LEU A 169 -9.33 -12.49 -3.90
C LEU A 169 -9.91 -13.90 -4.06
N VAL A 170 -9.07 -14.94 -3.97
CA VAL A 170 -9.50 -16.34 -4.06
C VAL A 170 -10.37 -16.72 -2.87
N SER A 171 -9.96 -16.39 -1.64
CA SER A 171 -10.78 -16.67 -0.45
C SER A 171 -12.14 -15.98 -0.53
N GLU A 172 -12.18 -14.73 -0.97
CA GLU A 172 -13.40 -13.94 -1.10
C GLU A 172 -14.33 -14.47 -2.19
N ARG A 173 -13.80 -14.88 -3.35
CA ARG A 173 -14.58 -15.56 -4.40
C ARG A 173 -15.19 -16.86 -3.89
N LEU A 174 -14.44 -17.64 -3.13
CA LEU A 174 -14.93 -18.89 -2.55
C LEU A 174 -16.00 -18.66 -1.48
N MET A 175 -15.88 -17.59 -0.67
CA MET A 175 -16.89 -17.21 0.32
C MET A 175 -18.18 -16.72 -0.34
N MET A 176 -18.07 -15.92 -1.41
CA MET A 176 -19.22 -15.46 -2.20
C MET A 176 -19.95 -16.62 -2.87
N LYS A 177 -19.23 -17.54 -3.52
CA LYS A 177 -19.84 -18.73 -4.14
C LYS A 177 -20.62 -19.59 -3.14
N LYS A 178 -20.20 -19.59 -1.87
CA LYS A 178 -20.86 -20.34 -0.78
C LYS A 178 -21.92 -19.53 -0.03
N GLY A 179 -22.20 -18.29 -0.43
CA GLY A 179 -23.15 -17.40 0.23
C GLY A 179 -22.73 -16.91 1.63
N ILE A 180 -21.46 -17.11 2.02
CA ILE A 180 -20.94 -16.75 3.35
C ILE A 180 -20.62 -15.24 3.41
N LEU A 181 -20.25 -14.66 2.28
CA LEU A 181 -19.92 -13.24 2.15
C LEU A 181 -20.75 -12.64 1.03
N LYS A 182 -21.42 -11.53 1.33
CA LYS A 182 -22.15 -10.73 0.36
C LYS A 182 -21.58 -9.31 0.44
N TYR A 183 -21.26 -8.73 -0.71
CA TYR A 183 -20.86 -7.34 -0.73
C TYR A 183 -22.05 -6.45 -0.34
N ILE A 184 -21.75 -5.43 0.44
CA ILE A 184 -22.63 -4.29 0.74
C ILE A 184 -22.28 -3.17 -0.25
#